data_AF-H8Z5D2-F1
#
_entry.id   AF-H8Z5D2-F1
#
_cell.length_a   1.000
_cell.length_b   1.000
_cell.length_c   1.000
_cell.angle_alpha   90.00
_cell.angle_beta   90.00
_cell.angle_gamma   90.00
#
_symmetry.space_group_name_H-M   'P 1'
#
loop_
_entity.id
_entity.type
_entity.pdbx_description
1 polymer ?
#
loop_
_entity_poly.entity_id
_entity_poly.type
_entity_poly.pdbx_seq_one_letter_code
_entity_poly.pdbx_strand_id
1 'polypeptide(L)'
;MAQIINTNIPSLNAQRNLAVSQKGLATTLERLSTGLRINSAKDDAAGLAISERFTTQIKGLSQATRNANDGISLSQTAEAALSTVGTNLQRIRELAVQAANGTNSASDRKALDEEVQQLISEVRRVALNSEFNGEAILDGSKGDSFFQIGPNQGQMISITNMDSRPRRLGNQEAVFNPAEGLTAAQMEQMQDDLSIKISGFALTPLGPLATEGALTITHAGDANSLEDMVAEINKEIQIKIDSGTEDGKAWAKAGVKAFLRTNNDGTTGIVVTSNFNPFDLTTDPPAPLFQVGGLVVSGPLVDDEGNPDTPKNLFSPAIVADPQALDTLTATSPPGISILTRQEASRAMGIVDGALNQINSLRAEMGAVQRRFETTIDNLRVGHESMSAARSRIRDADFAAETAELTRVQILQQSGISVLTQANALPQQALQLLGG
;
A
#
# COMPACT_ATOMS: atom_id res chain seq x y z
N MET A 1 -77.84 12.74 42.39
CA MET A 1 -77.16 12.13 41.24
C MET A 1 -78.11 11.11 40.64
N ALA A 2 -78.48 11.24 39.36
CA ALA A 2 -79.39 10.30 38.72
C ALA A 2 -78.71 8.92 38.61
N GLN A 3 -79.21 7.92 39.34
CA GLN A 3 -78.78 6.53 39.19
C GLN A 3 -79.36 5.98 37.88
N ILE A 4 -78.53 5.94 36.84
CA ILE A 4 -78.87 5.27 35.58
C ILE A 4 -78.60 3.77 35.80
N ILE A 5 -79.66 2.97 35.90
CA ILE A 5 -79.58 1.53 36.25
C ILE A 5 -79.00 0.68 35.10
N ASN A 6 -79.21 1.10 33.85
CA ASN A 6 -78.84 0.31 32.67
C ASN A 6 -77.38 0.51 32.21
N THR A 7 -76.66 1.52 32.70
CA THR A 7 -75.29 1.78 32.26
C THR A 7 -74.38 2.04 33.45
N ASN A 8 -73.50 1.08 33.74
CA ASN A 8 -72.56 1.16 34.85
C ASN A 8 -71.24 1.82 34.39
N ILE A 9 -71.21 3.14 34.43
CA ILE A 9 -70.03 3.94 34.09
C ILE A 9 -68.79 3.58 34.96
N PRO A 10 -68.91 3.38 36.29
CA PRO A 10 -67.80 2.88 37.11
C PRO A 10 -67.21 1.56 36.62
N SER A 11 -68.04 0.58 36.24
CA SER A 11 -67.59 -0.71 35.70
C SER A 11 -66.91 -0.56 34.33
N LEU A 12 -67.46 0.25 33.42
CA LEU A 12 -66.83 0.53 32.11
C LEU A 12 -65.46 1.22 32.24
N ASN A 13 -65.29 2.10 33.23
CA ASN A 13 -63.99 2.70 33.54
C ASN A 13 -63.02 1.67 34.13
N ALA A 14 -63.49 0.81 35.05
CA ALA A 14 -62.68 -0.26 35.60
C ALA A 14 -62.23 -1.26 34.53
N GLN A 15 -63.11 -1.65 33.59
CA GLN A 15 -62.78 -2.51 32.45
C GLN A 15 -61.75 -1.88 31.51
N ARG A 16 -61.89 -0.58 31.18
CA ARG A 16 -60.90 0.14 30.36
C ARG A 16 -59.53 0.17 31.03
N ASN A 17 -59.47 0.51 32.32
CA ASN A 17 -58.22 0.53 33.07
C ASN A 17 -57.59 -0.86 33.21
N LEU A 18 -58.41 -1.91 33.42
CA LEU A 18 -57.95 -3.29 33.45
C LEU A 18 -57.34 -3.73 32.10
N ALA A 19 -57.98 -3.40 30.98
CA ALA A 19 -57.47 -3.70 29.64
C ALA A 19 -56.13 -2.98 29.36
N VAL A 20 -56.00 -1.72 29.82
CA VAL A 20 -54.73 -0.98 29.74
C VAL A 20 -53.63 -1.67 30.56
N SER A 21 -53.93 -2.08 31.80
CA SER A 21 -52.98 -2.81 32.66
C SER A 21 -52.58 -4.17 32.06
N GLN A 22 -53.53 -4.93 31.49
CA GLN A 22 -53.23 -6.20 30.82
C GLN A 22 -52.28 -6.02 29.62
N LYS A 23 -52.50 -4.98 28.80
CA LYS A 23 -51.60 -4.63 27.69
C LYS A 23 -50.22 -4.20 28.19
N GLY A 24 -50.16 -3.44 29.29
CA GLY A 24 -48.92 -3.06 29.97
C GLY A 24 -48.13 -4.29 30.42
N LEU A 25 -48.80 -5.27 31.05
CA LEU A 25 -48.17 -6.50 31.53
C LEU A 25 -47.58 -7.32 30.38
N ALA A 26 -48.32 -7.47 29.28
CA ALA A 26 -47.82 -8.18 28.11
C ALA A 26 -46.53 -7.53 27.55
N THR A 27 -46.49 -6.19 27.55
CA THR A 27 -45.32 -5.43 27.06
C THR A 27 -44.13 -5.58 28.00
N THR A 28 -44.32 -5.48 29.33
CA THR A 28 -43.21 -5.65 30.29
C THR A 28 -42.66 -7.07 30.30
N LEU A 29 -43.53 -8.09 30.14
CA LEU A 29 -43.10 -9.48 29.97
C LEU A 29 -42.30 -9.69 28.68
N GLU A 30 -42.70 -9.07 27.57
CA GLU A 30 -41.96 -9.10 26.30
C GLU A 30 -40.56 -8.46 26.46
N ARG A 31 -40.47 -7.31 27.13
CA ARG A 31 -39.20 -6.63 27.37
C ARG A 31 -38.28 -7.37 28.33
N LEU A 32 -38.82 -7.94 29.41
CA LEU A 32 -38.04 -8.75 30.36
C LEU A 32 -37.57 -10.07 29.73
N SER A 33 -38.39 -10.70 28.88
CA SER A 33 -38.00 -11.95 28.21
C SER A 33 -36.96 -11.75 27.12
N THR A 34 -37.04 -10.65 26.36
CA THR A 34 -36.06 -10.33 25.31
C THR A 34 -34.83 -9.58 25.83
N GLY A 35 -34.91 -8.94 27.00
CA GLY A 35 -33.91 -8.00 27.50
C GLY A 35 -33.83 -6.70 26.69
N LEU A 36 -34.77 -6.47 25.78
CA LEU A 36 -34.78 -5.31 24.88
C LEU A 36 -35.96 -4.39 25.21
N ARG A 37 -35.68 -3.10 25.32
CA ARG A 37 -36.70 -2.05 25.44
C ARG A 37 -37.46 -1.85 24.14
N ILE A 38 -36.74 -1.99 23.00
CA ILE A 38 -37.26 -1.85 21.64
C ILE A 38 -37.17 -3.21 20.96
N ASN A 39 -38.29 -3.94 20.92
CA ASN A 39 -38.36 -5.24 20.26
C ASN A 39 -38.88 -5.11 18.83
N SER A 40 -39.79 -4.15 18.59
CA SER A 40 -40.42 -3.93 17.28
C SER A 40 -40.48 -2.44 16.90
N ALA A 41 -40.77 -2.16 15.63
CA ALA A 41 -40.95 -0.78 15.14
C ALA A 41 -42.13 -0.05 15.77
N LYS A 42 -43.07 -0.79 16.40
CA LYS A 42 -44.20 -0.21 17.14
C LYS A 42 -43.75 0.44 18.45
N ASP A 43 -42.66 -0.02 19.05
CA ASP A 43 -42.17 0.50 20.33
C ASP A 43 -41.44 1.83 20.13
N ASP A 44 -40.55 1.89 19.14
CA ASP A 44 -39.86 3.10 18.67
C ASP A 44 -39.24 2.87 17.29
N ALA A 45 -39.88 3.38 16.24
CA ALA A 45 -39.39 3.21 14.87
C ALA A 45 -38.04 3.91 14.61
N ALA A 46 -37.81 5.08 15.21
CA ALA A 46 -36.57 5.83 15.03
C ALA A 46 -35.41 5.19 15.80
N GLY A 47 -35.66 4.79 17.05
CA GLY A 47 -34.70 4.06 17.88
C GLY A 47 -34.30 2.72 17.25
N LEU A 48 -35.27 1.97 16.69
CA LEU A 48 -34.99 0.73 15.98
C LEU A 48 -34.08 0.97 14.77
N ALA A 49 -34.41 1.92 13.89
CA ALA A 49 -33.61 2.22 12.70
C ALA A 49 -32.16 2.63 13.02
N ILE A 50 -31.96 3.45 14.07
CA ILE A 50 -30.62 3.82 14.54
C ILE A 50 -29.87 2.58 15.08
N SER A 51 -30.55 1.73 15.86
CA SER A 51 -29.95 0.52 16.42
C SER A 51 -29.57 -0.52 15.34
N GLU A 52 -30.32 -0.60 14.24
CA GLU A 52 -30.02 -1.43 13.08
C GLU A 52 -28.79 -0.91 12.33
N ARG A 53 -28.69 0.40 12.16
CA ARG A 53 -27.49 1.03 11.59
C ARG A 53 -26.25 0.77 12.47
N PHE A 54 -26.36 0.91 13.79
CA PHE A 54 -25.28 0.56 14.70
C PHE A 54 -24.95 -0.94 14.64
N THR A 55 -25.94 -1.81 14.55
CA THR A 55 -25.71 -3.26 14.39
C THR A 55 -24.94 -3.56 13.09
N THR A 56 -25.28 -2.87 12.01
CA THR A 56 -24.57 -2.99 10.72
C THR A 56 -23.13 -2.52 10.85
N GLN A 57 -22.89 -1.37 11.48
CA GLN A 57 -21.54 -0.85 11.72
C GLN A 57 -20.72 -1.77 12.64
N ILE A 58 -21.30 -2.28 13.73
CA ILE A 58 -20.63 -3.22 14.65
C ILE A 58 -20.19 -4.49 13.90
N LYS A 59 -21.07 -5.06 13.07
CA LYS A 59 -20.72 -6.22 12.23
C LYS A 59 -19.62 -5.89 11.23
N GLY A 60 -19.69 -4.71 10.60
CA GLY A 60 -18.65 -4.22 9.69
C GLY A 60 -17.30 -4.02 10.37
N LEU A 61 -17.27 -3.43 11.57
CA LEU A 61 -16.07 -3.25 12.40
C LEU A 61 -15.47 -4.60 12.79
N SER A 62 -16.31 -5.57 13.19
CA SER A 62 -15.86 -6.94 13.51
C SER A 62 -15.21 -7.64 12.30
N GLN A 63 -15.79 -7.48 11.10
CA GLN A 63 -15.19 -8.01 9.88
C GLN A 63 -13.89 -7.27 9.51
N ALA A 64 -13.86 -5.95 9.67
CA ALA A 64 -12.65 -5.14 9.44
C ALA A 64 -11.50 -5.57 10.35
N THR A 65 -11.77 -5.90 11.63
CA THR A 65 -10.74 -6.46 12.53
C THR A 65 -10.20 -7.78 12.00
N ARG A 66 -11.05 -8.67 11.45
CA ARG A 66 -10.59 -9.93 10.84
C ARG A 66 -9.72 -9.67 9.61
N ASN A 67 -10.19 -8.84 8.69
CA ASN A 67 -9.44 -8.47 7.49
C ASN A 67 -8.08 -7.84 7.82
N ALA A 68 -7.99 -7.01 8.88
CA ALA A 68 -6.73 -6.44 9.34
C ALA A 68 -5.77 -7.51 9.89
N ASN A 69 -6.27 -8.51 10.62
CA ASN A 69 -5.46 -9.65 11.06
C ASN A 69 -4.95 -10.47 9.87
N ASP A 70 -5.79 -10.68 8.83
CA ASP A 70 -5.37 -11.36 7.60
C ASP A 70 -4.24 -10.59 6.90
N GLY A 71 -4.33 -9.25 6.87
CA GLY A 71 -3.27 -8.37 6.37
C GLY A 71 -1.96 -8.47 7.16
N ILE A 72 -2.04 -8.59 8.50
CA ILE A 72 -0.87 -8.86 9.36
C ILE A 72 -0.26 -10.22 9.01
N SER A 73 -1.07 -11.27 8.91
CA SER A 73 -0.59 -12.61 8.58
C SER A 73 0.11 -12.66 7.22
N LEU A 74 -0.47 -12.03 6.19
CA LEU A 74 0.17 -11.93 4.87
C LEU A 74 1.50 -11.17 4.96
N SER A 75 1.52 -10.03 5.65
CA SER A 75 2.73 -9.21 5.82
C SER A 75 3.84 -9.96 6.57
N GLN A 76 3.48 -10.80 7.54
CA GLN A 76 4.43 -11.64 8.29
C GLN A 76 5.00 -12.76 7.42
N THR A 77 4.17 -13.42 6.61
CA THR A 77 4.65 -14.43 5.64
C THR A 77 5.61 -13.81 4.63
N ALA A 78 5.28 -12.62 4.11
CA ALA A 78 6.15 -11.88 3.20
C ALA A 78 7.48 -11.49 3.86
N GLU A 79 7.45 -10.93 5.07
CA GLU A 79 8.65 -10.50 5.80
C GLU A 79 9.59 -11.67 6.13
N ALA A 80 9.04 -12.83 6.53
CA ALA A 80 9.83 -14.04 6.78
C ALA A 80 10.55 -14.56 5.53
N ALA A 81 9.86 -14.53 4.38
CA ALA A 81 10.45 -14.91 3.10
C ALA A 81 11.53 -13.90 2.66
N LEU A 82 11.27 -12.60 2.79
CA LEU A 82 12.26 -11.54 2.52
C LEU A 82 13.48 -11.62 3.44
N SER A 83 13.30 -12.02 4.70
CA SER A 83 14.40 -12.28 5.63
C SER A 83 15.31 -13.40 5.13
N THR A 84 14.72 -14.50 4.65
CA THR A 84 15.47 -15.63 4.07
C THR A 84 16.22 -15.22 2.80
N VAL A 85 15.57 -14.44 1.92
CA VAL A 85 16.23 -13.85 0.73
C VAL A 85 17.41 -12.97 1.15
N GLY A 86 17.25 -12.13 2.16
CA GLY A 86 18.31 -11.28 2.71
C GLY A 86 19.51 -12.08 3.22
N THR A 87 19.29 -13.14 3.99
CA THR A 87 20.36 -14.04 4.47
C THR A 87 21.13 -14.70 3.33
N ASN A 88 20.44 -15.16 2.29
CA ASN A 88 21.09 -15.75 1.11
C ASN A 88 21.91 -14.70 0.33
N LEU A 89 21.41 -13.47 0.20
CA LEU A 89 22.15 -12.38 -0.42
C LEU A 89 23.40 -11.99 0.39
N GLN A 90 23.31 -11.97 1.72
CA GLN A 90 24.47 -11.78 2.59
C GLN A 90 25.53 -12.86 2.36
N ARG A 91 25.11 -14.13 2.23
CA ARG A 91 26.03 -15.23 1.90
C ARG A 91 26.67 -15.06 0.52
N ILE A 92 25.90 -14.66 -0.49
CA ILE A 92 26.45 -14.37 -1.83
C ILE A 92 27.49 -13.24 -1.74
N ARG A 93 27.24 -12.22 -0.92
CA ARG A 93 28.19 -11.12 -0.68
C ARG A 93 29.49 -11.61 -0.07
N GLU A 94 29.43 -12.48 0.94
CA GLU A 94 30.62 -13.08 1.56
C GLU A 94 31.47 -13.84 0.53
N LEU A 95 30.82 -14.66 -0.30
CA LEU A 95 31.49 -15.42 -1.36
C LEU A 95 32.09 -14.51 -2.44
N ALA A 96 31.42 -13.41 -2.78
CA ALA A 96 31.95 -12.40 -3.69
C ALA A 96 33.19 -11.70 -3.11
N VAL A 97 33.17 -11.32 -1.83
CA VAL A 97 34.35 -10.76 -1.13
C VAL A 97 35.49 -11.77 -1.12
N GLN A 98 35.19 -13.05 -0.86
CA GLN A 98 36.19 -14.12 -0.89
C GLN A 98 36.79 -14.26 -2.30
N ALA A 99 35.96 -14.37 -3.35
CA ALA A 99 36.41 -14.53 -4.73
C ALA A 99 37.18 -13.32 -5.28
N ALA A 100 36.95 -12.12 -4.73
CA ALA A 100 37.70 -10.92 -5.07
C ALA A 100 39.17 -10.96 -4.59
N ASN A 101 39.52 -11.81 -3.62
CA ASN A 101 40.88 -11.92 -3.12
C ASN A 101 41.85 -12.49 -4.17
N GLY A 102 43.00 -11.85 -4.34
CA GLY A 102 44.02 -12.23 -5.32
C GLY A 102 44.72 -13.55 -5.05
N THR A 103 44.60 -14.12 -3.85
CA THR A 103 45.19 -15.42 -3.49
C THR A 103 44.39 -16.62 -3.99
N ASN A 104 43.15 -16.42 -4.44
CA ASN A 104 42.31 -17.52 -4.95
C ASN A 104 42.67 -17.88 -6.39
N SER A 105 42.73 -19.17 -6.69
CA SER A 105 42.92 -19.67 -8.06
C SER A 105 41.65 -19.56 -8.89
N ALA A 106 41.74 -19.80 -10.21
CA ALA A 106 40.57 -19.84 -11.07
C ALA A 106 39.64 -21.03 -10.75
N SER A 107 40.19 -22.17 -10.33
CA SER A 107 39.40 -23.32 -9.87
C SER A 107 38.68 -23.04 -8.56
N ASP A 108 39.31 -22.29 -7.63
CA ASP A 108 38.67 -21.92 -6.36
C ASP A 108 37.50 -20.96 -6.61
N ARG A 109 37.69 -19.96 -7.49
CA ARG A 109 36.61 -19.04 -7.88
C ARG A 109 35.45 -19.77 -8.57
N LYS A 110 35.74 -20.78 -9.38
CA LYS A 110 34.69 -21.61 -10.00
C LYS A 110 33.86 -22.36 -8.95
N ALA A 111 34.50 -22.96 -7.95
CA ALA A 111 33.78 -23.65 -6.87
C ALA A 111 32.93 -22.68 -6.02
N LEU A 112 33.43 -21.47 -5.75
CA LEU A 112 32.66 -20.42 -5.08
C LEU A 112 31.48 -19.95 -5.94
N ASP A 113 31.66 -19.81 -7.25
CA ASP A 113 30.60 -19.42 -8.19
C ASP A 113 29.47 -20.47 -8.22
N GLU A 114 29.80 -21.77 -8.19
CA GLU A 114 28.80 -22.84 -8.10
C GLU A 114 27.93 -22.72 -6.83
N GLU A 115 28.51 -22.36 -5.68
CA GLU A 115 27.75 -22.05 -4.45
C GLU A 115 26.86 -20.81 -4.64
N VAL A 116 27.38 -19.75 -5.27
CA VAL A 116 26.59 -18.55 -5.59
C VAL A 116 25.40 -18.86 -6.50
N GLN A 117 25.58 -19.68 -7.54
CA GLN A 117 24.48 -20.06 -8.44
C GLN A 117 23.38 -20.88 -7.72
N GLN A 118 23.76 -21.71 -6.74
CA GLN A 118 22.80 -22.42 -5.90
C GLN A 118 22.03 -21.45 -4.99
N LEU A 119 22.72 -20.49 -4.38
CA LEU A 119 22.08 -19.47 -3.54
C LEU A 119 21.12 -18.58 -4.35
N ILE A 120 21.48 -18.21 -5.58
CA ILE A 120 20.59 -17.45 -6.48
C ILE A 120 19.35 -18.28 -6.84
N SER A 121 19.53 -19.58 -7.08
CA SER A 121 18.41 -20.50 -7.34
C SER A 121 17.50 -20.63 -6.13
N GLU A 122 18.07 -20.64 -4.93
CA GLU A 122 17.31 -20.65 -3.67
C GLU A 122 16.56 -19.33 -3.44
N VAL A 123 17.19 -18.17 -3.69
CA VAL A 123 16.49 -16.87 -3.67
C VAL A 123 15.31 -16.87 -4.64
N ARG A 124 15.49 -17.39 -5.85
CA ARG A 124 14.40 -17.53 -6.83
C ARG A 124 13.31 -18.45 -6.31
N ARG A 125 13.66 -19.59 -5.72
CA ARG A 125 12.70 -20.55 -5.16
C ARG A 125 11.88 -19.91 -4.04
N VAL A 126 12.51 -19.19 -3.11
CA VAL A 126 11.80 -18.48 -2.03
C VAL A 126 10.89 -17.40 -2.60
N ALA A 127 11.34 -16.60 -3.56
CA ALA A 127 10.51 -15.55 -4.16
C ALA A 127 9.28 -16.11 -4.93
N LEU A 128 9.41 -17.25 -5.61
CA LEU A 128 8.33 -17.84 -6.40
C LEU A 128 7.38 -18.73 -5.60
N ASN A 129 7.89 -19.44 -4.59
CA ASN A 129 7.11 -20.42 -3.81
C ASN A 129 6.63 -19.88 -2.45
N SER A 130 6.91 -18.62 -2.13
CA SER A 130 6.28 -17.97 -0.98
C SER A 130 4.84 -17.65 -1.33
N GLU A 131 3.93 -18.41 -0.73
CA GLU A 131 2.50 -18.32 -0.98
C GLU A 131 1.74 -17.97 0.30
N PHE A 132 0.66 -17.22 0.12
CA PHE A 132 -0.34 -17.00 1.16
C PHE A 132 -1.71 -17.35 0.58
N ASN A 133 -2.44 -18.26 1.24
CA ASN A 133 -3.74 -18.74 0.77
C ASN A 133 -3.71 -19.30 -0.67
N GLY A 134 -2.61 -19.95 -1.08
CA GLY A 134 -2.43 -20.55 -2.40
C GLY A 134 -2.07 -19.57 -3.52
N GLU A 135 -1.79 -18.30 -3.19
CA GLU A 135 -1.34 -17.30 -4.16
C GLU A 135 0.09 -16.86 -3.86
N ALA A 136 0.93 -16.77 -4.89
CA ALA A 136 2.29 -16.25 -4.77
C ALA A 136 2.26 -14.77 -4.37
N ILE A 137 3.09 -14.42 -3.39
CA ILE A 137 3.10 -13.08 -2.80
C ILE A 137 4.32 -12.23 -3.21
N LEU A 138 5.42 -12.83 -3.66
CA LEU A 138 6.70 -12.13 -3.88
C LEU A 138 7.18 -12.13 -5.34
N ASP A 139 6.39 -12.64 -6.27
CA ASP A 139 6.74 -12.80 -7.68
C ASP A 139 6.36 -11.58 -8.55
N GLY A 140 5.80 -10.53 -7.93
CA GLY A 140 5.33 -9.32 -8.60
C GLY A 140 4.07 -9.49 -9.46
N SER A 141 3.43 -10.67 -9.48
CA SER A 141 2.20 -10.91 -10.23
C SER A 141 0.95 -10.33 -9.53
N LYS A 142 0.95 -10.31 -8.20
CA LYS A 142 -0.20 -9.97 -7.36
C LYS A 142 -0.59 -8.48 -7.36
N GLY A 143 0.28 -7.59 -7.87
CA GLY A 143 0.07 -6.14 -7.80
C GLY A 143 -0.14 -5.65 -6.36
N ASP A 144 -0.84 -4.53 -6.20
CA ASP A 144 -1.17 -3.98 -4.88
C ASP A 144 -2.30 -4.79 -4.21
N SER A 145 -2.09 -5.22 -2.98
CA SER A 145 -3.09 -5.94 -2.19
C SER A 145 -3.87 -4.97 -1.29
N PHE A 146 -5.19 -4.88 -1.48
CA PHE A 146 -6.05 -3.96 -0.73
C PHE A 146 -6.84 -4.68 0.38
N PHE A 147 -6.78 -4.15 1.59
CA PHE A 147 -7.49 -4.67 2.75
C PHE A 147 -8.53 -3.66 3.23
N GLN A 148 -9.80 -4.06 3.23
CA GLN A 148 -10.90 -3.27 3.78
C GLN A 148 -10.86 -3.35 5.32
N ILE A 149 -10.45 -2.25 5.94
CA ILE A 149 -10.19 -2.12 7.38
C ILE A 149 -11.20 -1.20 8.08
N GLY A 150 -12.37 -1.00 7.49
CA GLY A 150 -13.47 -0.28 8.12
C GLY A 150 -14.84 -0.69 7.57
N PRO A 151 -15.93 -0.27 8.23
CA PRO A 151 -17.29 -0.64 7.83
C PRO A 151 -17.79 0.11 6.58
N ASN A 152 -17.15 1.22 6.19
CA ASN A 152 -17.58 2.06 5.07
C ASN A 152 -16.69 1.88 3.84
N GLN A 153 -17.26 2.08 2.65
CA GLN A 153 -16.53 1.99 1.39
C GLN A 153 -15.31 2.92 1.35
N GLY A 154 -14.18 2.42 0.83
CA GLY A 154 -12.95 3.20 0.63
C GLY A 154 -12.02 3.27 1.85
N GLN A 155 -12.42 2.71 3.00
CA GLN A 155 -11.56 2.58 4.17
C GLN A 155 -10.62 1.38 4.01
N MET A 156 -9.54 1.57 3.25
CA MET A 156 -8.60 0.51 2.90
C MET A 156 -7.15 0.84 3.29
N ILE A 157 -6.39 -0.21 3.59
CA ILE A 157 -4.92 -0.19 3.64
C ILE A 157 -4.43 -1.03 2.46
N SER A 158 -3.53 -0.47 1.66
CA SER A 158 -2.84 -1.21 0.61
C SER A 158 -1.48 -1.70 1.09
N ILE A 159 -1.07 -2.84 0.57
CA ILE A 159 0.30 -3.36 0.65
C ILE A 159 0.85 -3.32 -0.78
N THR A 160 1.90 -2.54 -0.98
CA THR A 160 2.49 -2.21 -2.28
C THR A 160 3.83 -2.93 -2.50
N ASN A 161 4.27 -3.00 -3.76
CA ASN A 161 5.66 -3.33 -4.14
C ASN A 161 6.22 -4.69 -3.69
N MET A 162 5.42 -5.76 -3.71
CA MET A 162 5.86 -7.10 -3.29
C MET A 162 6.58 -7.91 -4.41
N ASP A 163 7.67 -7.39 -4.99
CA ASP A 163 8.47 -8.13 -5.98
C ASP A 163 9.93 -8.28 -5.53
N SER A 164 10.35 -9.51 -5.23
CA SER A 164 11.71 -9.82 -4.77
C SER A 164 12.44 -10.79 -5.70
N ARG A 165 12.01 -10.90 -6.96
CA ARG A 165 12.72 -11.77 -7.92
C ARG A 165 14.14 -11.25 -8.17
N PRO A 166 15.15 -12.13 -8.33
CA PRO A 166 16.54 -11.72 -8.58
C PRO A 166 16.76 -10.76 -9.75
N ARG A 167 15.85 -10.74 -10.74
CA ARG A 167 15.90 -9.83 -11.91
C ARG A 167 15.51 -8.38 -11.60
N ARG A 168 14.93 -8.11 -10.41
CA ARG A 168 14.50 -6.78 -9.97
C ARG A 168 15.19 -6.32 -8.69
N LEU A 169 15.91 -7.23 -8.01
CA LEU A 169 16.73 -6.94 -6.86
C LEU A 169 18.11 -6.46 -7.32
N GLY A 170 18.59 -5.34 -6.77
CA GLY A 170 19.93 -4.84 -7.10
C GLY A 170 19.99 -3.86 -8.27
N ASN A 171 18.85 -3.29 -8.64
CA ASN A 171 18.82 -2.10 -9.48
C ASN A 171 19.46 -0.94 -8.71
N GLN A 172 20.75 -0.72 -8.96
CA GLN A 172 21.50 0.37 -8.39
C GLN A 172 21.17 1.65 -9.15
N GLU A 173 20.64 2.63 -8.42
CA GLU A 173 20.53 4.02 -8.80
C GLU A 173 21.92 4.53 -9.23
N ALA A 174 22.03 5.15 -10.42
CA ALA A 174 23.27 5.82 -10.81
C ALA A 174 23.49 6.99 -9.85
N VAL A 175 24.44 6.82 -8.92
CA VAL A 175 24.80 7.83 -7.93
C VAL A 175 25.36 9.06 -8.65
N PHE A 176 24.70 10.19 -8.43
CA PHE A 176 25.09 11.51 -8.89
C PHE A 176 26.44 11.93 -8.28
N ASN A 177 27.35 12.45 -9.12
CA ASN A 177 28.53 13.18 -8.66
C ASN A 177 28.24 14.70 -8.72
N PRO A 178 28.13 15.39 -7.57
CA PRO A 178 27.83 16.83 -7.52
C PRO A 178 28.92 17.74 -8.09
N ALA A 179 30.10 17.21 -8.42
CA ALA A 179 31.15 18.00 -9.07
C ALA A 179 30.90 18.25 -10.57
N GLU A 180 30.00 17.49 -11.22
CA GLU A 180 29.82 17.51 -12.68
C GLU A 180 28.36 17.77 -13.14
N GLY A 181 27.38 17.80 -12.24
CA GLY A 181 25.97 18.01 -12.59
C GLY A 181 25.52 19.47 -12.68
N LEU A 182 24.45 19.75 -13.45
CA LEU A 182 23.83 21.08 -13.55
C LEU A 182 23.12 21.44 -12.23
N THR A 183 23.55 22.52 -11.58
CA THR A 183 22.97 23.01 -10.31
C THR A 183 22.03 24.20 -10.53
N ALA A 184 21.12 24.43 -9.57
CA ALA A 184 20.20 25.59 -9.59
C ALA A 184 20.93 26.94 -9.75
N ALA A 185 22.11 27.10 -9.15
CA ALA A 185 22.91 28.32 -9.25
C ALA A 185 23.50 28.55 -10.66
N GLN A 186 23.77 27.47 -11.40
CA GLN A 186 24.24 27.55 -12.78
C GLN A 186 23.12 27.89 -13.75
N MET A 187 21.86 27.56 -13.45
CA MET A 187 20.73 27.95 -14.29
C MET A 187 20.41 29.46 -14.23
N GLU A 188 20.61 30.09 -13.07
CA GLU A 188 20.33 31.52 -12.87
C GLU A 188 21.30 32.43 -13.66
N GLN A 189 22.43 31.89 -14.10
CA GLN A 189 23.46 32.61 -14.88
C GLN A 189 23.35 32.41 -16.40
N MET A 190 22.40 31.63 -16.90
CA MET A 190 22.31 31.27 -18.33
C MET A 190 21.34 32.20 -19.08
N GLN A 191 21.83 32.89 -20.12
CA GLN A 191 21.02 33.69 -21.04
C GLN A 191 20.73 32.91 -22.34
N ASP A 192 19.45 32.94 -22.75
CA ASP A 192 18.81 32.49 -24.01
C ASP A 192 19.43 31.30 -24.79
N ASP A 193 18.56 30.29 -24.98
CA ASP A 193 18.73 29.04 -25.74
C ASP A 193 19.69 27.98 -25.15
N LEU A 194 19.11 27.11 -24.32
CA LEU A 194 19.73 25.88 -23.84
C LEU A 194 19.53 24.73 -24.85
N SER A 195 20.62 24.22 -25.44
CA SER A 195 20.58 22.92 -26.13
C SER A 195 21.17 21.82 -25.23
N ILE A 196 20.31 20.96 -24.71
CA ILE A 196 20.73 19.74 -24.00
C ILE A 196 20.79 18.63 -25.05
N LYS A 197 22.01 18.25 -25.45
CA LYS A 197 22.22 17.09 -26.32
C LYS A 197 22.51 15.86 -25.48
N ILE A 198 21.51 14.98 -25.34
CA ILE A 198 21.75 13.61 -24.88
C ILE A 198 22.30 12.85 -26.09
N SER A 199 23.62 12.93 -26.28
CA SER A 199 24.34 12.19 -27.31
C SER A 199 24.86 10.88 -26.75
N GLY A 200 25.15 9.95 -27.65
CA GLY A 200 25.80 8.69 -27.33
C GLY A 200 24.88 7.66 -26.70
N PHE A 201 23.74 7.36 -27.31
CA PHE A 201 23.03 6.10 -27.09
C PHE A 201 23.46 5.15 -28.22
N ALA A 202 24.12 4.04 -27.90
CA ALA A 202 24.40 2.97 -28.86
C ALA A 202 23.73 1.70 -28.32
N LEU A 203 22.73 1.20 -29.06
CA LEU A 203 22.05 -0.06 -28.79
C LEU A 203 22.41 -1.04 -29.90
N THR A 204 23.56 -1.69 -29.80
CA THR A 204 23.79 -2.92 -30.57
C THR A 204 22.85 -4.02 -30.05
N PRO A 205 22.19 -4.81 -30.94
CA PRO A 205 22.73 -5.33 -32.20
C PRO A 205 22.43 -4.48 -33.45
N LEU A 206 21.83 -3.30 -33.31
CA LEU A 206 21.50 -2.42 -34.45
C LEU A 206 22.64 -1.47 -34.85
N GLY A 207 23.88 -1.96 -34.89
CA GLY A 207 25.05 -1.19 -35.36
C GLY A 207 25.32 0.12 -34.60
N PRO A 208 26.35 0.90 -34.95
CA PRO A 208 26.47 2.26 -34.47
C PRO A 208 25.24 3.03 -34.93
N LEU A 209 24.49 3.59 -33.99
CA LEU A 209 23.44 4.55 -34.29
C LEU A 209 24.06 5.62 -35.21
N ALA A 210 23.51 5.78 -36.40
CA ALA A 210 23.79 6.96 -37.20
C ALA A 210 23.53 8.19 -36.32
N THR A 211 24.19 9.30 -36.63
CA THR A 211 24.17 10.58 -35.91
C THR A 211 22.76 11.14 -35.58
N GLU A 212 21.70 10.47 -36.07
CA GLU A 212 20.26 10.74 -35.90
C GLU A 212 19.63 10.15 -34.61
N GLY A 213 20.36 9.35 -33.84
CA GLY A 213 19.83 8.71 -32.61
C GLY A 213 19.96 9.50 -31.30
N ALA A 214 20.62 10.67 -31.33
CA ALA A 214 20.74 11.55 -30.18
C ALA A 214 19.41 12.25 -29.87
N LEU A 215 18.94 12.20 -28.62
CA LEU A 215 17.83 13.04 -28.19
C LEU A 215 18.38 14.45 -28.00
N THR A 216 18.19 15.30 -29.02
CA THR A 216 18.52 16.73 -28.93
C THR A 216 17.30 17.43 -28.36
N ILE A 217 17.40 17.86 -27.10
CA ILE A 217 16.39 18.68 -26.47
C ILE A 217 16.75 20.13 -26.82
N THR A 218 16.01 20.70 -27.76
CA THR A 218 16.09 22.13 -28.07
C THR A 218 15.06 22.84 -27.21
N HIS A 219 15.54 23.59 -26.23
CA HIS A 219 14.68 24.44 -25.40
C HIS A 219 14.05 25.53 -26.29
N ALA A 220 12.71 25.67 -26.24
CA ALA A 220 11.99 26.77 -26.85
C ALA A 220 11.40 27.65 -25.74
N GLY A 221 12.24 28.45 -25.08
CA GLY A 221 11.90 29.64 -24.29
C GLY A 221 10.99 29.55 -23.05
N ASP A 222 10.29 28.45 -22.78
CA ASP A 222 9.18 28.46 -21.79
C ASP A 222 9.50 27.79 -20.44
N ALA A 223 10.63 27.08 -20.30
CA ALA A 223 10.99 26.40 -19.05
C ALA A 223 11.82 27.31 -18.12
N ASN A 224 11.18 27.88 -17.08
CA ASN A 224 11.79 28.85 -16.15
C ASN A 224 12.21 28.24 -14.80
N SER A 225 11.99 26.94 -14.61
CA SER A 225 12.33 26.21 -13.39
C SER A 225 12.97 24.84 -13.70
N LEU A 226 13.63 24.27 -12.69
CA LEU A 226 14.21 22.92 -12.75
C LEU A 226 13.10 21.89 -13.04
N GLU A 227 11.92 22.13 -12.50
CA GLU A 227 10.72 21.32 -12.66
C GLU A 227 10.19 21.36 -14.10
N ASP A 228 10.18 22.54 -14.72
CA ASP A 228 9.78 22.70 -16.12
C ASP A 228 10.77 21.99 -17.05
N MET A 229 12.07 22.03 -16.72
CA MET A 229 13.11 21.34 -17.48
C MET A 229 12.96 19.81 -17.39
N VAL A 230 12.70 19.28 -16.20
CA VAL A 230 12.41 17.85 -16.02
C VAL A 230 11.16 17.42 -16.78
N ALA A 231 10.12 18.26 -16.77
CA ALA A 231 8.91 17.99 -17.53
C ALA A 231 9.18 17.93 -19.04
N GLU A 232 9.96 18.87 -19.57
CA GLU A 232 10.31 18.90 -20.99
C GLU A 232 11.22 17.72 -21.39
N ILE A 233 12.20 17.37 -20.56
CA ILE A 233 13.05 16.19 -20.77
C ILE A 233 12.19 14.91 -20.84
N ASN A 234 11.28 14.71 -19.88
CA ASN A 234 10.41 13.53 -19.86
C ASN A 234 9.43 13.49 -21.03
N LYS A 235 8.94 14.65 -21.46
CA LYS A 235 8.05 14.77 -22.62
C LYS A 235 8.76 14.39 -23.91
N GLU A 236 9.99 14.85 -24.12
CA GLU A 236 10.81 14.47 -25.27
C GLU A 236 11.19 12.99 -25.27
N ILE A 237 11.50 12.43 -24.09
CA ILE A 237 11.70 10.98 -23.93
C ILE A 237 10.44 10.22 -24.36
N GLN A 238 9.26 10.66 -23.93
CA GLN A 238 8.00 10.00 -24.25
C GLN A 238 7.65 10.12 -25.73
N ILE A 239 7.89 11.27 -26.36
CA ILE A 239 7.74 11.45 -27.81
C ILE A 239 8.63 10.46 -28.58
N LYS A 240 9.87 10.25 -28.12
CA LYS A 240 10.79 9.29 -28.73
C LYS A 240 10.28 7.85 -28.56
N ILE A 241 9.76 7.49 -27.38
CA ILE A 241 9.16 6.18 -27.11
C ILE A 241 7.94 5.92 -28.01
N ASP A 242 7.04 6.91 -28.10
CA ASP A 242 5.77 6.80 -28.81
C ASP A 242 5.94 6.86 -30.34
N SER A 243 7.12 7.25 -30.84
CA SER A 243 7.45 7.22 -32.28
C SER A 243 7.32 5.83 -32.91
N GLY A 244 7.32 4.75 -32.11
CA GLY A 244 7.12 3.37 -32.57
C GLY A 244 8.26 2.78 -33.41
N THR A 245 9.30 3.58 -33.65
CA THR A 245 10.56 3.19 -34.31
C THR A 245 11.32 2.14 -33.49
N GLU A 246 12.30 1.46 -34.09
CA GLU A 246 13.15 0.52 -33.35
C GLU A 246 13.90 1.22 -32.21
N ASP A 247 14.32 2.48 -32.43
CA ASP A 247 14.86 3.36 -31.40
C ASP A 247 13.83 3.63 -30.29
N GLY A 248 12.60 4.01 -30.61
CA GLY A 248 11.55 4.27 -29.62
C GLY A 248 11.25 3.06 -28.74
N LYS A 249 11.24 1.85 -29.32
CA LYS A 249 11.10 0.59 -28.57
C LYS A 249 12.31 0.32 -27.67
N ALA A 250 13.50 0.72 -28.10
CA ALA A 250 14.70 0.55 -27.30
C ALA A 250 14.77 1.57 -26.14
N TRP A 251 14.31 2.81 -26.34
CA TRP A 251 14.10 3.78 -25.28
C TRP A 251 13.02 3.31 -24.28
N ALA A 252 11.94 2.69 -24.77
CA ALA A 252 10.91 2.09 -23.93
C ALA A 252 11.45 0.94 -23.07
N LYS A 253 12.30 0.09 -23.67
CA LYS A 253 12.95 -1.05 -22.99
C LYS A 253 14.01 -0.58 -21.98
N ALA A 254 14.75 0.46 -22.33
CA ALA A 254 15.70 1.12 -21.45
C ALA A 254 15.01 1.92 -20.34
N GLY A 255 13.71 2.17 -20.38
CA GLY A 255 12.94 2.74 -19.27
C GLY A 255 13.50 4.07 -18.76
N VAL A 256 13.98 4.93 -19.66
CA VAL A 256 14.69 6.17 -19.31
C VAL A 256 13.73 7.20 -18.73
N LYS A 257 14.07 7.87 -17.62
CA LYS A 257 13.26 8.95 -17.00
C LYS A 257 14.12 10.00 -16.34
N ALA A 258 13.68 11.26 -16.34
CA ALA A 258 14.31 12.37 -15.63
C ALA A 258 13.53 12.77 -14.36
N PHE A 259 14.21 13.22 -13.31
CA PHE A 259 13.60 13.80 -12.12
C PHE A 259 14.56 14.77 -11.41
N LEU A 260 14.03 15.57 -10.49
CA LEU A 260 14.82 16.42 -9.61
C LEU A 260 15.26 15.67 -8.37
N ARG A 261 16.50 15.88 -7.97
CA ARG A 261 17.04 15.35 -6.73
C ARG A 261 17.75 16.45 -5.97
N THR A 262 17.41 16.59 -4.69
CA THR A 262 18.16 17.39 -3.73
C THR A 262 19.14 16.49 -2.98
N ASN A 263 20.43 16.83 -3.02
CA ASN A 263 21.48 16.10 -2.32
C ASN A 263 21.55 16.51 -0.85
N ASN A 264 22.33 15.75 -0.06
CA ASN A 264 22.51 15.99 1.37
C ASN A 264 23.23 17.33 1.68
N ASP A 265 23.83 17.97 0.68
CA ASP A 265 24.44 19.30 0.76
C ASP A 265 23.45 20.44 0.44
N GLY A 266 22.18 20.11 0.17
CA GLY A 266 21.13 21.07 -0.16
C GLY A 266 21.08 21.48 -1.64
N THR A 267 21.97 20.96 -2.48
CA THR A 267 21.95 21.25 -3.93
C THR A 267 20.86 20.45 -4.63
N THR A 268 20.04 21.09 -5.45
CA THR A 268 19.02 20.41 -6.29
C THR A 268 19.46 20.44 -7.75
N GLY A 269 19.39 19.28 -8.40
CA GLY A 269 19.77 19.11 -9.80
C GLY A 269 18.92 18.06 -10.52
N ILE A 270 19.07 17.98 -11.84
CA ILE A 270 18.33 17.05 -12.70
C ILE A 270 19.09 15.72 -12.81
N VAL A 271 18.40 14.61 -12.62
CA VAL A 271 18.93 13.25 -12.71
C VAL A 271 18.14 12.46 -13.74
N VAL A 272 18.82 11.65 -14.56
CA VAL A 272 18.20 10.74 -15.53
C VAL A 272 18.53 9.29 -15.16
N THR A 273 17.53 8.42 -15.09
CA THR A 273 17.64 6.99 -14.78
C THR A 273 17.26 6.11 -15.97
N SER A 274 17.69 4.84 -15.97
CA SER A 274 17.31 3.82 -16.95
C SER A 274 17.22 2.42 -16.32
N ASN A 275 16.47 1.52 -16.93
CA ASN A 275 16.42 0.08 -16.66
C ASN A 275 17.64 -0.61 -17.31
N PHE A 276 18.65 -0.95 -16.51
CA PHE A 276 19.88 -1.55 -17.00
C PHE A 276 19.71 -3.03 -17.40
N ASN A 277 19.83 -3.32 -18.70
CA ASN A 277 20.53 -4.52 -19.15
C ASN A 277 21.69 -4.06 -20.05
N PRO A 278 22.93 -3.99 -19.55
CA PRO A 278 23.98 -3.20 -20.20
C PRO A 278 24.63 -3.85 -21.41
N PHE A 279 24.29 -5.09 -21.78
CA PHE A 279 24.93 -5.79 -22.91
C PHE A 279 23.93 -6.60 -23.74
N ASP A 280 24.08 -6.53 -25.06
CA ASP A 280 23.37 -7.39 -25.98
C ASP A 280 24.10 -8.73 -26.03
N LEU A 281 23.41 -9.75 -25.53
CA LEU A 281 23.89 -11.11 -25.43
C LEU A 281 23.77 -11.86 -26.77
N THR A 282 23.27 -11.20 -27.84
CA THR A 282 23.11 -11.79 -29.17
C THR A 282 24.28 -11.50 -30.13
N THR A 283 25.21 -10.61 -29.76
CA THR A 283 26.43 -10.32 -30.54
C THR A 283 27.69 -10.90 -29.88
N ASP A 284 28.71 -11.19 -30.69
CA ASP A 284 30.02 -11.69 -30.26
C ASP A 284 31.16 -10.81 -30.80
N PRO A 285 31.89 -10.06 -29.95
CA PRO A 285 31.76 -10.01 -28.48
C PRO A 285 30.43 -9.35 -28.03
N PRO A 286 29.96 -9.61 -26.78
CA PRO A 286 28.79 -8.96 -26.22
C PRO A 286 28.98 -7.44 -26.25
N ALA A 287 28.19 -6.76 -27.07
CA ALA A 287 28.33 -5.33 -27.27
C ALA A 287 27.51 -4.58 -26.21
N PRO A 288 28.01 -3.47 -25.65
CA PRO A 288 27.24 -2.70 -24.68
C PRO A 288 25.92 -2.24 -25.32
N LEU A 289 24.79 -2.63 -24.72
CA LEU A 289 23.46 -2.06 -25.05
C LEU A 289 23.36 -0.61 -24.58
N PHE A 290 24.26 -0.19 -23.68
CA PHE A 290 24.25 1.14 -23.10
C PHE A 290 25.69 1.60 -22.82
N GLN A 291 26.23 2.43 -23.71
CA GLN A 291 27.20 3.45 -23.34
C GLN A 291 26.42 4.76 -23.24
N VAL A 292 26.59 5.53 -22.17
CA VAL A 292 26.24 6.97 -22.19
C VAL A 292 27.47 7.68 -22.70
N GLY A 293 27.53 7.91 -24.01
CA GLY A 293 28.61 8.69 -24.61
C GLY A 293 28.35 10.18 -24.42
N GLY A 294 28.78 10.75 -23.28
CA GLY A 294 28.87 12.19 -23.08
C GLY A 294 27.54 12.94 -23.23
N LEU A 295 26.84 13.15 -22.11
CA LEU A 295 25.80 14.17 -22.05
C LEU A 295 26.50 15.54 -22.10
N VAL A 296 26.53 16.14 -23.29
CA VAL A 296 27.11 17.45 -23.52
C VAL A 296 25.98 18.48 -23.48
N VAL A 297 25.98 19.35 -22.48
CA VAL A 297 25.19 20.58 -22.52
C VAL A 297 25.99 21.57 -23.34
N SER A 298 25.49 21.92 -24.53
CA SER A 298 26.10 22.94 -25.38
C SER A 298 25.18 24.16 -25.37
N GLY A 299 25.52 25.13 -24.54
CA GLY A 299 25.05 26.51 -24.66
C GLY A 299 26.26 27.43 -24.53
N PRO A 300 26.20 28.69 -24.96
CA PRO A 300 27.28 29.64 -24.78
C PRO A 300 27.35 30.03 -23.30
N LEU A 301 27.89 29.15 -22.46
CA LEU A 301 28.40 29.57 -21.16
C LEU A 301 29.59 30.46 -21.45
N VAL A 302 29.55 31.70 -20.99
CA VAL A 302 30.69 32.61 -21.07
C VAL A 302 31.32 32.61 -19.69
N ASP A 303 32.63 32.40 -19.59
CA ASP A 303 33.33 32.61 -18.31
C ASP A 303 33.17 34.07 -17.85
N ASP A 304 33.53 34.38 -16.61
CA ASP A 304 33.47 35.75 -16.05
C ASP A 304 34.30 36.78 -16.86
N GLU A 305 35.07 36.32 -17.85
CA GLU A 305 35.95 37.09 -18.74
C GLU A 305 35.44 37.19 -20.19
N GLY A 306 34.29 36.59 -20.52
CA GLY A 306 33.66 36.72 -21.83
C GLY A 306 34.15 35.75 -22.91
N ASN A 307 34.84 34.66 -22.55
CA ASN A 307 35.17 33.56 -23.48
C ASN A 307 34.13 32.42 -23.41
N PRO A 308 33.79 31.76 -24.54
CA PRO A 308 32.93 30.58 -24.51
C PRO A 308 33.60 29.44 -23.75
N ASP A 309 33.00 29.05 -22.63
CA ASP A 309 33.41 27.95 -21.76
C ASP A 309 33.34 26.64 -22.55
N THR A 310 34.38 25.81 -22.43
CA THR A 310 34.39 24.48 -23.06
C THR A 310 33.19 23.65 -22.61
N PRO A 311 32.56 22.84 -23.50
CA PRO A 311 31.41 22.02 -23.17
C PRO A 311 31.65 21.19 -21.91
N LYS A 312 30.85 21.39 -20.86
CA LYS A 312 30.94 20.63 -19.62
C LYS A 312 30.20 19.30 -19.77
N ASN A 313 30.93 18.20 -19.61
CA ASN A 313 30.36 16.87 -19.54
C ASN A 313 29.65 16.70 -18.20
N LEU A 314 28.37 16.30 -18.23
CA LEU A 314 27.61 16.06 -17.01
C LEU A 314 27.96 14.71 -16.31
N PHE A 315 28.82 13.90 -16.93
CA PHE A 315 29.31 12.64 -16.41
C PHE A 315 30.80 12.44 -16.77
N SER A 316 31.62 11.98 -15.83
CA SER A 316 33.03 11.69 -16.07
C SER A 316 33.21 10.59 -17.14
N PRO A 317 34.24 10.67 -18.00
CA PRO A 317 34.43 9.74 -19.11
C PRO A 317 34.89 8.32 -18.72
N ALA A 318 34.88 7.95 -17.44
CA ALA A 318 35.51 6.72 -16.96
C ALA A 318 34.55 5.53 -16.82
N ILE A 319 33.98 5.06 -17.93
CA ILE A 319 33.65 3.62 -18.11
C ILE A 319 34.21 3.16 -19.47
N VAL A 320 35.50 3.37 -19.68
CA VAL A 320 36.26 2.64 -20.69
C VAL A 320 37.42 1.96 -19.99
N ALA A 321 37.14 0.81 -19.39
CA ALA A 321 38.21 -0.11 -19.01
C ALA A 321 38.45 -1.03 -20.21
N ASP A 322 39.50 -0.71 -20.97
CA ASP A 322 40.35 -1.60 -21.77
C ASP A 322 39.66 -2.79 -22.50
N PRO A 323 39.51 -2.74 -23.84
CA PRO A 323 38.83 -3.75 -24.64
C PRO A 323 39.65 -5.03 -24.90
N GLN A 324 40.78 -5.26 -24.22
CA GLN A 324 41.66 -6.42 -24.47
C GLN A 324 41.67 -7.49 -23.36
N ALA A 325 40.85 -7.37 -22.31
CA ALA A 325 40.88 -8.29 -21.17
C ALA A 325 39.82 -9.41 -21.17
N LEU A 326 39.06 -9.62 -22.26
CA LEU A 326 37.86 -10.47 -22.25
C LEU A 326 37.84 -11.56 -23.34
N ASP A 327 38.92 -12.33 -23.46
CA ASP A 327 39.08 -13.42 -24.47
C ASP A 327 38.55 -14.80 -24.02
N THR A 328 37.80 -14.93 -22.91
CA THR A 328 37.22 -16.24 -22.59
C THR A 328 35.93 -16.10 -21.79
N LEU A 329 34.75 -16.13 -22.43
CA LEU A 329 33.52 -16.55 -21.76
C LEU A 329 32.46 -17.04 -22.76
N THR A 330 32.58 -18.31 -23.15
CA THR A 330 31.53 -19.07 -23.84
C THR A 330 30.29 -19.24 -22.96
N ALA A 331 29.13 -19.06 -23.58
CA ALA A 331 27.79 -19.13 -22.99
C ALA A 331 27.46 -20.45 -22.27
N THR A 332 26.92 -20.34 -21.05
CA THR A 332 25.75 -21.10 -20.51
C THR A 332 25.49 -20.69 -19.04
N SER A 333 24.73 -19.62 -18.81
CA SER A 333 23.89 -19.39 -17.60
C SER A 333 23.06 -18.10 -17.79
N PRO A 334 21.88 -17.95 -17.17
CA PRO A 334 21.05 -16.76 -17.34
C PRO A 334 21.80 -15.51 -16.85
N PRO A 335 21.51 -14.30 -17.38
CA PRO A 335 22.22 -13.09 -17.00
C PRO A 335 21.97 -12.84 -15.51
N GLY A 336 22.99 -13.10 -14.71
CA GLY A 336 22.89 -13.29 -13.28
C GLY A 336 24.27 -13.19 -12.66
N ILE A 337 24.32 -12.72 -11.43
CA ILE A 337 25.53 -12.49 -10.63
C ILE A 337 26.50 -13.68 -10.78
N SER A 338 27.72 -13.41 -11.24
CA SER A 338 28.84 -14.39 -11.31
C SER A 338 30.07 -13.82 -10.63
N ILE A 339 30.95 -14.69 -10.14
CA ILE A 339 32.19 -14.37 -9.42
C ILE A 339 33.42 -15.13 -9.97
N LEU A 340 33.35 -15.61 -11.22
CA LEU A 340 34.42 -16.38 -11.87
C LEU A 340 35.74 -15.58 -12.00
N THR A 341 35.62 -14.27 -12.20
CA THR A 341 36.75 -13.33 -12.23
C THR A 341 36.72 -12.35 -11.06
N ARG A 342 37.88 -11.75 -10.75
CA ARG A 342 37.97 -10.69 -9.72
C ARG A 342 37.10 -9.48 -10.06
N GLN A 343 37.01 -9.13 -11.34
CA GLN A 343 36.19 -8.02 -11.81
C GLN A 343 34.69 -8.32 -11.66
N GLU A 344 34.27 -9.55 -11.98
CA GLU A 344 32.90 -10.00 -11.75
C GLU A 344 32.55 -10.09 -10.27
N ALA A 345 33.48 -10.55 -9.43
CA ALA A 345 33.31 -10.54 -7.97
C ALA A 345 33.10 -9.12 -7.41
N SER A 346 33.85 -8.13 -7.90
CA SER A 346 33.61 -6.72 -7.54
C SER A 346 32.27 -6.17 -8.02
N ARG A 347 31.81 -6.58 -9.20
CA ARG A 347 30.47 -6.22 -9.72
C ARG A 347 29.36 -6.90 -8.91
N ALA A 348 29.54 -8.18 -8.57
CA ALA A 348 28.62 -8.96 -7.75
C ALA A 348 28.37 -8.28 -6.39
N MET A 349 29.42 -7.77 -5.73
CA MET A 349 29.28 -7.03 -4.48
C MET A 349 28.37 -5.81 -4.62
N GLY A 350 28.54 -4.98 -5.67
CA GLY A 350 27.70 -3.81 -5.90
C GLY A 350 26.23 -4.15 -6.15
N ILE A 351 25.97 -5.17 -6.96
CA ILE A 351 24.60 -5.66 -7.23
C ILE A 351 23.95 -6.20 -5.96
N VAL A 352 24.68 -7.00 -5.18
CA VAL A 352 24.18 -7.60 -3.94
C VAL A 352 23.95 -6.53 -2.86
N ASP A 353 24.80 -5.52 -2.77
CA ASP A 353 24.59 -4.39 -1.84
C ASP A 353 23.33 -3.58 -2.21
N GLY A 354 23.10 -3.32 -3.49
CA GLY A 354 21.83 -2.74 -3.98
C GLY A 354 20.63 -3.61 -3.66
N ALA A 355 20.75 -4.93 -3.86
CA ALA A 355 19.69 -5.89 -3.60
C ALA A 355 19.35 -5.97 -2.10
N LEU A 356 20.37 -5.98 -1.23
CA LEU A 356 20.21 -5.96 0.21
C LEU A 356 19.53 -4.67 0.68
N ASN A 357 19.88 -3.52 0.13
CA ASN A 357 19.21 -2.25 0.44
C ASN A 357 17.73 -2.30 0.08
N GLN A 358 17.39 -2.79 -1.10
CA GLN A 358 16.00 -2.93 -1.54
C GLN A 358 15.21 -3.91 -0.67
N ILE A 359 15.78 -5.07 -0.32
CA ILE A 359 15.16 -6.02 0.62
C ILE A 359 14.93 -5.38 1.99
N ASN A 360 15.90 -4.62 2.49
CA ASN A 360 15.77 -3.91 3.76
C ASN A 360 14.66 -2.85 3.71
N SER A 361 14.53 -2.10 2.60
CA SER A 361 13.42 -1.16 2.38
C SER A 361 12.07 -1.86 2.37
N LEU A 362 11.94 -2.98 1.64
CA LEU A 362 10.70 -3.78 1.61
C LEU A 362 10.34 -4.33 2.99
N ARG A 363 11.31 -4.83 3.76
CA ARG A 363 11.09 -5.30 5.14
C ARG A 363 10.66 -4.16 6.07
N ALA A 364 11.26 -2.98 5.92
CA ALA A 364 10.85 -1.79 6.67
C ALA A 364 9.41 -1.38 6.35
N GLU A 365 9.00 -1.45 5.08
CA GLU A 365 7.63 -1.20 4.65
C GLU A 365 6.66 -2.24 5.26
N MET A 366 6.98 -3.54 5.20
CA MET A 366 6.16 -4.59 5.82
C MET A 366 6.01 -4.37 7.34
N GLY A 367 7.09 -3.97 8.03
CA GLY A 367 7.03 -3.63 9.45
C GLY A 367 6.19 -2.40 9.75
N ALA A 368 6.25 -1.37 8.91
CA ALA A 368 5.41 -0.18 9.04
C ALA A 368 3.92 -0.50 8.81
N VAL A 369 3.63 -1.34 7.81
CA VAL A 369 2.28 -1.84 7.51
C VAL A 369 1.73 -2.66 8.67
N GLN A 370 2.51 -3.55 9.27
CA GLN A 370 2.10 -4.31 10.46
C GLN A 370 1.68 -3.39 11.61
N ARG A 371 2.51 -2.39 11.96
CA ARG A 371 2.15 -1.40 13.00
C ARG A 371 0.89 -0.59 12.64
N ARG A 372 0.71 -0.28 11.36
CA ARG A 372 -0.49 0.41 10.87
C ARG A 372 -1.74 -0.47 11.03
N PHE A 373 -1.66 -1.78 10.78
CA PHE A 373 -2.76 -2.70 11.05
C PHE A 373 -3.04 -2.86 12.55
N GLU A 374 -2.00 -2.99 13.39
CA GLU A 374 -2.16 -3.08 14.86
C GLU A 374 -2.88 -1.86 15.43
N THR A 375 -2.39 -0.66 15.12
CA THR A 375 -3.02 0.60 15.55
C THR A 375 -4.43 0.77 15.00
N THR A 376 -4.68 0.30 13.78
CA THR A 376 -6.03 0.28 13.19
C THR A 376 -6.94 -0.68 13.96
N ILE A 377 -6.49 -1.88 14.31
CA ILE A 377 -7.26 -2.88 15.07
C ILE A 377 -7.68 -2.30 16.42
N ASP A 378 -6.78 -1.61 17.12
CA ASP A 378 -7.10 -1.00 18.41
C ASP A 378 -8.15 0.10 18.26
N ASN A 379 -8.06 0.93 17.22
CA ASN A 379 -9.10 1.93 16.92
C ASN A 379 -10.45 1.26 16.56
N LEU A 380 -10.43 0.19 15.77
CA LEU A 380 -11.64 -0.56 15.42
C LEU A 380 -12.31 -1.18 16.65
N ARG A 381 -11.53 -1.67 17.62
CA ARG A 381 -12.04 -2.18 18.90
C ARG A 381 -12.72 -1.10 19.71
N VAL A 382 -12.11 0.08 19.83
CA VAL A 382 -12.72 1.24 20.52
C VAL A 382 -14.01 1.67 19.82
N GLY A 383 -14.02 1.71 18.49
CA GLY A 383 -15.22 1.98 17.70
C GLY A 383 -16.32 0.94 17.93
N HIS A 384 -15.96 -0.34 17.96
CA HIS A 384 -16.89 -1.45 18.20
C HIS A 384 -17.51 -1.35 19.60
N GLU A 385 -16.71 -1.09 20.63
CA GLU A 385 -17.17 -0.91 22.01
C GLU A 385 -18.10 0.31 22.13
N SER A 386 -17.69 1.45 21.58
CA SER A 386 -18.46 2.69 21.62
C SER A 386 -19.82 2.56 20.91
N MET A 387 -19.85 1.91 19.75
CA MET A 387 -21.10 1.63 19.02
C MET A 387 -21.97 0.59 19.74
N SER A 388 -21.35 -0.41 20.36
CA SER A 388 -22.09 -1.41 21.16
C SER A 388 -22.74 -0.77 22.38
N ALA A 389 -22.03 0.11 23.09
CA ALA A 389 -22.57 0.88 24.21
C ALA A 389 -23.67 1.86 23.77
N ALA A 390 -23.50 2.53 22.63
CA ALA A 390 -24.54 3.39 22.06
C ALA A 390 -25.80 2.59 21.67
N ARG A 391 -25.64 1.40 21.06
CA ARG A 391 -26.75 0.50 20.73
C ARG A 391 -27.45 0.00 21.98
N SER A 392 -26.71 -0.40 23.00
CA SER A 392 -27.25 -0.91 24.28
C SER A 392 -28.14 0.13 24.95
N ARG A 393 -27.67 1.40 25.06
CA ARG A 393 -28.48 2.50 25.61
C ARG A 393 -29.79 2.77 24.86
N ILE A 394 -29.85 2.43 23.57
CA ILE A 394 -31.06 2.61 22.76
C ILE A 394 -31.97 1.40 22.89
N ARG A 395 -31.44 0.20 22.72
CA ARG A 395 -32.23 -1.01 22.48
C ARG A 395 -32.43 -1.88 23.71
N ASP A 396 -31.47 -1.92 24.64
CA ASP A 396 -31.51 -2.82 25.78
C ASP A 396 -32.41 -2.25 26.89
N ALA A 397 -33.05 -3.13 27.64
CA ALA A 397 -33.93 -2.77 28.75
C ALA A 397 -33.15 -2.70 30.07
N ASP A 398 -33.53 -1.75 30.93
CA ASP A 398 -33.10 -1.76 32.33
C ASP A 398 -34.00 -2.72 33.12
N PHE A 399 -33.45 -3.87 33.50
CA PHE A 399 -34.17 -4.91 34.22
C PHE A 399 -34.74 -4.44 35.56
N ALA A 400 -34.07 -3.52 36.27
CA ALA A 400 -34.56 -3.03 37.55
C ALA A 400 -35.83 -2.19 37.35
N ALA A 401 -35.82 -1.30 36.35
CA ALA A 401 -36.97 -0.48 36.00
C ALA A 401 -38.14 -1.35 35.48
N GLU A 402 -37.88 -2.30 34.59
CA GLU A 402 -38.93 -3.17 34.03
C GLU A 402 -39.51 -4.13 35.08
N THR A 403 -38.73 -4.59 36.06
CA THR A 403 -39.24 -5.41 37.19
C THR A 403 -40.14 -4.59 38.12
N ALA A 404 -39.77 -3.33 38.39
CA ALA A 404 -40.61 -2.41 39.16
C ALA A 404 -41.93 -2.12 38.44
N GLU A 405 -41.89 -1.87 37.12
CA GLU A 405 -43.08 -1.68 36.29
C GLU A 405 -43.95 -2.94 36.22
N LEU A 406 -43.35 -4.13 36.06
CA LEU A 406 -44.09 -5.40 36.12
C LEU A 406 -44.83 -5.55 37.44
N THR A 407 -44.17 -5.26 38.56
CA THR A 407 -44.79 -5.32 39.89
C THR A 407 -45.94 -4.30 40.01
N ARG A 408 -45.73 -3.06 39.57
CA ARG A 408 -46.77 -2.01 39.56
C ARG A 408 -47.99 -2.43 38.74
N VAL A 409 -47.78 -2.97 37.54
CA VAL A 409 -48.86 -3.39 36.64
C VAL A 409 -49.60 -4.63 37.17
N GLN A 410 -48.90 -5.58 37.80
CA GLN A 410 -49.54 -6.71 38.49
C GLN A 410 -50.45 -6.24 39.63
N ILE A 411 -49.98 -5.29 40.46
CA ILE A 411 -50.78 -4.70 41.53
C ILE A 411 -52.00 -3.99 40.94
N LEU A 412 -51.83 -3.18 39.89
CA LEU A 412 -52.94 -2.50 39.21
C LEU A 412 -53.95 -3.46 38.58
N GLN A 413 -53.51 -4.61 38.06
CA GLN A 413 -54.39 -5.66 37.55
C GLN A 413 -55.23 -6.25 38.69
N GLN A 414 -54.61 -6.61 39.81
CA GLN A 414 -55.31 -7.15 40.99
C GLN A 414 -56.29 -6.13 41.57
N SER A 415 -55.87 -4.86 41.73
CA SER A 415 -56.74 -3.76 42.16
C SER A 415 -57.88 -3.50 41.18
N GLY A 416 -57.61 -3.55 39.86
CA GLY A 416 -58.62 -3.37 38.81
C GLY A 416 -59.70 -4.44 38.84
N ILE A 417 -59.34 -5.70 39.11
CA ILE A 417 -60.31 -6.79 39.30
C ILE A 417 -61.17 -6.54 40.53
N SER A 418 -60.57 -6.13 41.65
CA SER A 418 -61.29 -5.80 42.89
C SER A 418 -62.25 -4.61 42.74
N VAL A 419 -61.82 -3.54 42.05
CA VAL A 419 -62.70 -2.40 41.76
C VAL A 419 -63.80 -2.77 40.78
N LEU A 420 -63.52 -3.63 39.79
CA LEU A 420 -64.53 -4.15 38.87
C LEU A 420 -65.59 -4.99 39.60
N THR A 421 -65.18 -5.87 40.51
CA THR A 421 -66.12 -6.69 41.30
C THR A 421 -66.98 -5.81 42.19
N GLN A 422 -66.40 -4.79 42.84
CA GLN A 422 -67.13 -3.82 43.65
C GLN A 422 -68.07 -2.95 42.82
N ALA A 423 -67.62 -2.46 41.65
CA ALA A 423 -68.43 -1.66 40.74
C ALA A 423 -69.63 -2.45 40.20
N ASN A 424 -69.48 -3.76 39.98
CA ASN A 424 -70.57 -4.64 39.54
C ASN A 424 -71.59 -4.96 40.65
N ALA A 425 -71.23 -4.78 41.93
CA ALA A 425 -72.15 -4.98 43.06
C ALA A 425 -73.07 -3.78 43.33
N LEU A 426 -72.67 -2.56 42.93
CA LEU A 426 -73.46 -1.33 43.16
C LEU A 426 -74.87 -1.35 42.55
N PRO A 427 -75.10 -1.82 41.30
CA PRO A 427 -76.45 -1.93 40.73
C PRO A 427 -77.31 -2.96 41.47
N GLN A 428 -76.71 -4.03 42.00
CA GLN A 428 -77.41 -5.08 42.75
C GLN A 428 -77.89 -4.55 44.11
N GLN A 429 -77.09 -3.73 44.78
CA GLN A 429 -77.50 -3.03 46.01
C GLN A 429 -78.63 -2.02 45.73
N ALA A 430 -78.59 -1.31 44.60
CA ALA A 430 -79.67 -0.42 44.20
C ALA A 430 -80.99 -1.18 43.88
N LEU A 431 -80.91 -2.35 43.25
CA LEU A 431 -82.06 -3.23 43.01
C LEU A 431 -82.64 -3.80 44.31
N GLN A 432 -81.81 -4.14 45.30
CA GLN A 432 -82.28 -4.55 46.62
C GLN A 432 -83.05 -3.45 47.37
N LEU A 433 -82.73 -2.17 47.11
CA LEU A 433 -83.46 -1.02 47.67
C LEU A 433 -84.73 -0.66 46.90
N LEU A 434 -84.89 -1.15 45.66
CA LEU A 434 -86.07 -0.88 44.81
C LEU A 434 -87.08 -2.05 44.78
N GLY A 435 -86.63 -3.26 45.14
CA GLY A 435 -87.42 -4.50 45.13
C GLY A 435 -87.65 -5.12 46.51
N GLY A 436 -87.49 -4.33 47.58
CA GLY A 436 -87.83 -4.69 48.96
C GLY A 436 -89.06 -3.94 49.46
#